data_AF-A0A2E4JMB1-F1
#
_entry.id   AF-A0A2E4JMB1-F1
#
_cell.length_a   1.000
_cell.length_b   1.000
_cell.length_c   1.000
_cell.angle_alpha   90.00
_cell.angle_beta   90.00
_cell.angle_gamma   90.00
#
_symmetry.space_group_name_H-M   'P 1'
#
loop_
_entity.id
_entity.type
_entity.pdbx_description
1 polymer ?
#
loop_
_entity_poly.entity_id
_entity_poly.type
_entity_poly.pdbx_seq_one_letter_code
_entity_poly.pdbx_strand_id
1 'polypeptide(L)'
;MGLSLEKSAKIALYIFIAAVVVFVLYLVKGALFPFVIGIVLTYLLYPIVRIVEKVLPGKTLYPKLSRGISIAIVYLLAIILLIGAILLIVPPLFAQSTELISKLPVFVTEAINSVEGWNKEYSNSIPEPLRSEIGGILAAIGWIIDNLGNIVLSYLHGFLGRVAVAAVHAFTLVIGLIVVPIFVFYLLKDREKVRESFVDIFPADSQIHVVYVLRILNRVVGAYVRAQVTLAAVV
;
A
#
# COMPACT_ATOMS: atom_id res chain seq x y z
N MET A 1 -33.94 2.45 46.04
CA MET A 1 -34.06 1.58 44.85
C MET A 1 -33.85 2.29 43.50
N GLY A 2 -33.67 3.62 43.43
CA GLY A 2 -33.53 4.35 42.15
C GLY A 2 -32.14 4.33 41.48
N LEU A 3 -31.08 3.92 42.19
CA LEU A 3 -29.69 3.93 41.67
C LEU A 3 -29.40 2.85 40.61
N SER A 4 -30.23 1.80 40.48
CA SER A 4 -30.05 0.75 39.46
C SER A 4 -30.60 1.17 38.10
N LEU A 5 -31.73 1.88 38.05
CA LEU A 5 -32.40 2.27 36.81
C LEU A 5 -31.57 3.27 36.00
N GLU A 6 -30.97 4.28 36.65
CA GLU A 6 -30.11 5.24 35.96
C GLU A 6 -28.84 4.60 35.40
N LYS A 7 -28.23 3.66 36.13
CA LYS A 7 -27.06 2.90 35.65
C LYS A 7 -27.43 2.01 34.47
N SER A 8 -28.54 1.29 34.55
CA SER A 8 -29.03 0.43 33.46
C SER A 8 -29.37 1.24 32.21
N ALA A 9 -29.97 2.42 32.36
CA ALA A 9 -30.28 3.32 31.26
C ALA A 9 -29.02 3.86 30.56
N LYS A 10 -27.99 4.28 31.34
CA LYS A 10 -26.70 4.72 30.78
C LYS A 10 -26.00 3.59 30.03
N ILE A 11 -25.99 2.37 30.58
CA ILE A 11 -25.38 1.20 29.94
C ILE A 11 -26.12 0.85 28.64
N ALA A 12 -27.46 0.83 28.65
CA ALA A 12 -28.26 0.58 27.46
C ALA A 12 -28.01 1.63 26.37
N LEU A 13 -27.90 2.91 26.75
CA LEU A 13 -27.55 4.00 25.84
C LEU A 13 -26.16 3.80 25.22
N TYR A 14 -25.13 3.45 26.01
CA TYR A 14 -23.80 3.20 25.49
C TYR A 14 -23.74 2.01 24.53
N ILE A 15 -24.47 0.93 24.84
CA ILE A 15 -24.57 -0.24 23.96
C ILE A 15 -25.26 0.13 22.65
N PHE A 16 -26.35 0.91 22.71
CA PHE A 16 -27.04 1.39 21.52
C PHE A 16 -26.15 2.26 20.64
N ILE A 17 -25.43 3.23 21.23
CA ILE A 17 -24.47 4.07 20.50
C ILE A 17 -23.38 3.20 19.87
N ALA A 18 -22.80 2.25 20.61
CA ALA A 18 -21.78 1.35 20.08
C ALA A 18 -22.29 0.50 18.91
N ALA A 19 -23.51 -0.04 19.00
CA ALA A 19 -24.14 -0.81 17.94
C ALA A 19 -24.37 0.03 16.68
N VAL A 20 -24.86 1.27 16.82
CA VAL A 20 -25.04 2.22 15.71
C VAL A 20 -23.70 2.54 15.05
N VAL A 21 -22.65 2.81 15.85
CA VAL A 21 -21.31 3.09 15.33
C VAL A 21 -20.76 1.90 14.55
N VAL A 22 -20.84 0.68 15.08
CA VAL A 22 -20.39 -0.54 14.40
C VAL A 22 -21.16 -0.77 13.11
N PHE A 23 -22.48 -0.57 13.14
CA PHE A 23 -23.33 -0.70 11.95
C PHE A 23 -22.93 0.31 10.86
N VAL A 24 -22.74 1.58 11.21
CA VAL A 24 -22.26 2.60 10.27
C VAL A 24 -20.89 2.23 9.72
N LEU A 25 -19.94 1.83 10.56
CA LEU A 25 -18.60 1.39 10.12
C LEU A 25 -18.67 0.20 9.16
N TYR A 26 -19.60 -0.74 9.38
CA TYR A 26 -19.82 -1.86 8.47
C TYR A 26 -20.33 -1.39 7.10
N LEU A 27 -21.23 -0.39 7.06
CA LEU A 27 -21.73 0.21 5.81
C LEU A 27 -20.63 0.94 5.04
N VAL A 28 -19.77 1.71 5.72
CA VAL A 28 -18.72 2.51 5.07
C VAL A 28 -17.35 1.83 4.99
N LYS A 29 -17.22 0.55 5.34
CA LYS A 29 -15.92 -0.17 5.38
C LYS A 29 -15.06 -0.01 4.12
N GLY A 30 -15.68 -0.01 2.94
CA GLY A 30 -14.98 0.19 1.66
C GLY A 30 -14.39 1.59 1.49
N ALA A 31 -15.01 2.60 2.11
CA ALA A 31 -14.54 3.97 2.12
C ALA A 31 -13.53 4.26 3.24
N LEU A 32 -13.42 3.40 4.27
CA LEU A 32 -12.47 3.59 5.38
C LEU A 32 -11.00 3.41 4.96
N PHE A 33 -10.75 2.52 3.99
CA PHE A 33 -9.39 2.18 3.57
C PHE A 33 -8.55 3.39 3.10
N PRO A 34 -9.07 4.29 2.24
CA PRO A 34 -8.41 5.56 1.92
C PRO A 34 -8.05 6.41 3.14
N PHE A 35 -8.94 6.51 4.14
CA PHE A 35 -8.64 7.29 5.35
C PHE A 35 -7.53 6.67 6.19
N VAL A 36 -7.49 5.33 6.29
CA VAL A 36 -6.39 4.63 6.98
C VAL A 36 -5.07 4.92 6.29
N ILE A 37 -5.02 4.81 4.96
CA ILE A 37 -3.84 5.19 4.16
C ILE A 37 -3.46 6.65 4.43
N GLY A 38 -4.44 7.55 4.43
CA GLY A 38 -4.22 8.97 4.71
C GLY A 38 -3.61 9.21 6.09
N ILE A 39 -4.11 8.54 7.13
CA ILE A 39 -3.52 8.64 8.48
C ILE A 39 -2.06 8.18 8.45
N VAL A 40 -1.77 7.02 7.86
CA VAL A 40 -0.41 6.48 7.75
C VAL A 40 0.52 7.45 7.01
N LEU A 41 0.08 7.97 5.86
CA LEU A 41 0.81 8.96 5.07
C LEU A 41 1.04 10.26 5.85
N THR A 42 0.05 10.75 6.60
CA THR A 42 0.23 11.91 7.47
C THR A 42 1.33 11.65 8.49
N TYR A 43 1.33 10.51 9.19
CA TYR A 43 2.38 10.20 10.16
C TYR A 43 3.76 10.07 9.52
N LEU A 44 3.82 9.55 8.29
CA LEU A 44 5.05 9.40 7.51
C LEU A 44 5.61 10.76 7.05
N LEU A 45 4.76 11.63 6.50
CA LEU A 45 5.17 12.92 5.94
C LEU A 45 5.38 13.98 7.01
N TYR A 46 4.69 13.88 8.15
CA TYR A 46 4.76 14.85 9.23
C TYR A 46 6.18 15.20 9.73
N PRO A 47 7.10 14.23 10.00
CA PRO A 47 8.48 14.56 10.36
C PRO A 47 9.22 15.33 9.25
N ILE A 48 9.02 14.97 7.99
CA ILE A 48 9.65 15.63 6.84
C ILE A 48 9.16 17.07 6.72
N VAL A 49 7.84 17.28 6.81
CA VAL A 49 7.22 18.62 6.83
C VAL A 49 7.81 19.47 7.96
N ARG A 50 7.99 18.91 9.16
CA ARG A 50 8.61 19.65 10.27
C ARG A 50 10.08 20.00 10.05
N ILE A 51 10.83 19.16 9.33
CA ILE A 51 12.23 19.47 8.99
C ILE A 51 12.26 20.64 8.01
N VAL A 52 11.44 20.59 6.96
CA VAL A 52 11.32 21.68 5.96
C VAL A 52 10.84 22.98 6.61
N GLU A 53 9.82 22.90 7.48
CA GLU A 53 9.27 24.04 8.22
C GLU A 53 10.31 24.71 9.14
N LYS A 54 11.24 23.94 9.71
CA LYS A 54 12.32 24.50 10.56
C LYS A 54 13.39 25.23 9.76
N VAL A 55 13.63 24.83 8.52
CA VAL A 55 14.67 25.42 7.65
C VAL A 55 14.15 26.68 6.95
N LEU A 56 12.82 26.83 6.80
CA LEU A 56 12.22 27.99 6.14
C LEU A 56 12.35 29.29 6.99
N PRO A 57 12.93 30.37 6.42
CA PRO A 57 13.20 31.62 7.14
C PRO A 57 11.96 32.44 7.54
N GLY A 58 10.75 32.06 7.08
CA GLY A 58 9.49 32.77 7.36
C GLY A 58 8.73 32.32 8.60
N LYS A 59 9.27 31.37 9.39
CA LYS A 59 8.57 30.74 10.53
C LYS A 59 8.18 31.75 11.63
N THR A 60 9.01 32.75 11.88
CA THR A 60 8.82 33.76 12.94
C THR A 60 7.81 34.85 12.56
N LEU A 61 7.66 35.18 11.28
CA LEU A 61 6.73 36.22 10.83
C LEU A 61 5.33 35.67 10.47
N TYR A 62 5.23 34.50 9.83
CA TYR A 62 3.94 33.94 9.37
C TYR A 62 3.87 32.42 9.56
N PRO A 63 3.64 31.92 10.79
CA PRO A 63 3.70 30.48 11.10
C PRO A 63 2.69 29.65 10.31
N LYS A 64 1.48 30.17 10.07
CA LYS A 64 0.45 29.46 9.29
C LYS A 64 0.81 29.33 7.80
N LEU A 65 1.44 30.36 7.23
CA LEU A 65 1.85 30.37 5.82
C LEU A 65 3.07 29.48 5.60
N SER A 66 4.05 29.53 6.52
CA SER A 66 5.24 28.68 6.51
C SER A 66 4.88 27.19 6.51
N ARG A 67 3.90 26.77 7.31
CA ARG A 67 3.43 25.38 7.34
C ARG A 67 2.77 24.95 6.03
N GLY A 68 1.92 25.79 5.44
CA GLY A 68 1.28 25.50 4.14
C GLY A 68 2.31 25.31 3.02
N ILE A 69 3.30 26.20 2.94
CA ILE A 69 4.40 26.13 1.98
C ILE A 69 5.25 24.88 2.21
N SER A 70 5.54 24.55 3.47
CA SER A 70 6.30 23.34 3.83
C SER A 70 5.59 22.07 3.35
N ILE A 71 4.28 21.97 3.55
CA ILE A 71 3.48 20.84 3.07
C ILE A 71 3.51 20.77 1.54
N ALA A 72 3.35 21.90 0.84
CA ALA A 72 3.40 21.95 -0.61
C ALA A 72 4.76 21.49 -1.18
N ILE A 73 5.87 21.94 -0.57
CA ILE A 73 7.23 21.51 -0.95
C ILE A 73 7.39 20.00 -0.74
N VAL A 74 6.97 19.48 0.41
CA VAL A 74 7.08 18.03 0.68
C VAL A 74 6.22 17.21 -0.27
N TYR A 75 5.02 17.68 -0.61
CA TYR A 75 4.16 17.02 -1.61
C TYR A 75 4.82 16.99 -2.99
N LEU A 76 5.37 18.12 -3.43
CA LEU A 76 6.02 18.22 -4.73
C LEU A 76 7.25 17.30 -4.79
N LEU A 77 8.08 17.30 -3.74
CA LEU A 77 9.21 16.36 -3.63
C LEU A 77 8.76 14.90 -3.61
N ALA A 78 7.71 14.55 -2.86
CA ALA A 78 7.20 13.19 -2.80
C ALA A 78 6.67 12.72 -4.16
N ILE A 79 5.97 13.58 -4.90
CA ILE A 79 5.48 13.27 -6.25
C ILE A 79 6.65 13.07 -7.22
N ILE A 80 7.65 13.96 -7.20
CA ILE A 80 8.84 13.84 -8.05
C ILE A 80 9.59 12.53 -7.74
N LEU A 81 9.78 12.21 -6.47
CA LEU A 81 10.48 11.00 -6.05
C LEU A 81 9.69 9.73 -6.44
N LEU A 82 8.37 9.75 -6.29
CA LEU A 82 7.50 8.66 -6.71
C LEU A 82 7.56 8.43 -8.22
N ILE A 83 7.39 9.49 -9.01
CA ILE A 83 7.47 9.41 -10.48
C ILE A 83 8.88 8.96 -10.89
N GLY A 84 9.92 9.52 -10.30
CA GLY A 84 11.31 9.12 -10.55
C GLY A 84 11.55 7.64 -10.23
N ALA A 85 11.09 7.15 -9.08
CA ALA A 85 11.19 5.75 -8.70
C ALA A 85 10.44 4.84 -9.69
N ILE A 86 9.23 5.21 -10.12
CA ILE A 86 8.48 4.45 -11.13
C ILE A 86 9.25 4.39 -12.45
N LEU A 87 9.75 5.53 -12.94
CA LEU A 87 10.49 5.61 -14.21
C LEU A 87 11.85 4.91 -14.17
N LEU A 88 12.48 4.81 -12.99
CA LEU A 88 13.78 4.15 -12.84
C LEU A 88 13.65 2.64 -12.57
N ILE A 89 12.58 2.19 -11.91
CA ILE A 89 12.43 0.79 -11.51
C ILE A 89 11.59 0.02 -12.53
N VAL A 90 10.43 0.57 -12.93
CA VAL A 90 9.45 -0.18 -13.73
C VAL A 90 9.95 -0.50 -15.14
N PRO A 91 10.52 0.43 -15.92
CA PRO A 91 10.99 0.11 -17.27
C PRO A 91 12.13 -0.91 -17.29
N PRO A 92 13.20 -0.81 -16.46
CA PRO A 92 14.23 -1.84 -16.40
C PRO A 92 13.71 -3.18 -15.92
N LEU A 93 12.82 -3.20 -14.91
CA LEU A 93 12.19 -4.44 -14.44
C LEU A 93 11.40 -5.12 -15.58
N PHE A 94 10.68 -4.32 -16.37
CA PHE A 94 9.96 -4.82 -17.53
C PHE A 94 10.91 -5.34 -18.62
N ALA A 95 11.94 -4.57 -18.98
CA ALA A 95 12.95 -4.98 -19.96
C ALA A 95 13.65 -6.28 -19.54
N GLN A 96 14.09 -6.38 -18.29
CA GLN A 96 14.72 -7.59 -17.73
C GLN A 96 13.77 -8.79 -17.72
N SER A 97 12.50 -8.57 -17.38
CA SER A 97 11.49 -9.63 -17.42
C SER A 97 11.29 -10.13 -18.85
N THR A 98 11.15 -9.21 -19.81
CA THR A 98 11.01 -9.58 -21.23
C THR A 98 12.24 -10.28 -21.79
N GLU A 99 13.44 -9.89 -21.35
CA GLU A 99 14.69 -10.54 -21.76
C GLU A 99 14.82 -11.96 -21.16
N LEU A 100 14.42 -12.15 -19.91
CA LEU A 100 14.38 -13.48 -19.30
C LEU A 100 13.41 -14.40 -20.06
N ILE A 101 12.25 -13.87 -20.44
CA ILE A 101 11.24 -14.60 -21.21
C ILE A 101 11.72 -14.92 -22.63
N SER A 102 12.46 -14.02 -23.28
CA SER A 102 12.99 -14.27 -24.61
C SER A 102 14.17 -15.24 -24.63
N LYS A 103 14.95 -15.31 -23.53
CA LYS A 103 16.08 -16.24 -23.37
C LYS A 103 15.70 -17.59 -22.76
N LEU A 104 14.57 -17.68 -22.05
CA LEU A 104 14.03 -18.91 -21.49
C LEU A 104 13.98 -20.08 -22.50
N PRO A 105 13.50 -19.91 -23.74
CA PRO A 105 13.50 -20.95 -24.76
C PRO A 105 14.90 -21.48 -25.10
N VAL A 106 15.91 -20.62 -25.12
CA VAL A 106 17.29 -20.98 -25.43
C VAL A 106 17.88 -21.82 -24.29
N PHE A 107 17.74 -21.35 -23.03
CA PHE A 107 18.21 -22.10 -21.86
C PHE A 107 17.56 -23.48 -21.75
N VAL A 108 16.28 -23.55 -22.08
CA VAL A 108 15.54 -24.80 -22.12
C VAL A 108 16.05 -25.69 -23.26
N THR A 109 16.18 -25.17 -24.48
CA THR A 109 16.66 -25.96 -25.63
C THR A 109 18.08 -26.49 -25.37
N GLU A 110 18.95 -25.70 -24.73
CA GLU A 110 20.28 -26.14 -24.29
C GLU A 110 20.21 -27.24 -23.22
N ALA A 111 19.30 -27.13 -22.25
CA ALA A 111 19.08 -28.17 -21.25
C ALA A 111 18.55 -29.48 -21.89
N ILE A 112 17.61 -29.37 -22.83
CA ILE A 112 17.08 -30.50 -23.59
C ILE A 112 18.19 -31.18 -24.41
N ASN A 113 18.96 -30.40 -25.17
CA ASN A 113 20.06 -30.91 -25.98
C ASN A 113 21.16 -31.56 -25.12
N SER A 114 21.41 -31.04 -23.92
CA SER A 114 22.35 -31.65 -22.96
C SER A 114 21.84 -33.00 -22.46
N VAL A 115 20.55 -33.10 -22.12
CA VAL A 115 19.90 -34.35 -21.71
C VAL A 115 19.83 -35.36 -22.86
N GLU A 116 19.55 -34.93 -24.08
CA GLU A 116 19.58 -35.77 -25.27
C GLU A 116 20.99 -36.25 -25.64
N GLY A 117 22.01 -35.40 -25.42
CA GLY A 117 23.42 -35.76 -25.56
C GLY A 117 23.79 -36.90 -24.61
N TRP A 118 23.38 -36.80 -23.34
CA TRP A 118 23.55 -37.89 -22.37
C TRP A 118 22.74 -39.14 -22.77
N ASN A 119 21.52 -38.97 -23.31
CA ASN A 119 20.71 -40.09 -23.76
C ASN A 119 21.34 -40.82 -24.97
N LYS A 120 22.04 -40.13 -25.88
CA LYS A 120 22.79 -40.78 -26.97
C LYS A 120 24.01 -41.54 -26.46
N GLU A 121 24.70 -41.02 -25.45
CA GLU A 121 25.89 -41.63 -24.85
C GLU A 121 25.54 -42.81 -23.93
N TYR A 122 24.34 -42.79 -23.32
CA TYR A 122 23.81 -43.84 -22.41
C TYR A 122 22.64 -44.65 -23.00
N SER A 123 22.35 -44.51 -24.30
CA SER A 123 21.17 -45.03 -25.02
C SER A 123 20.92 -46.54 -24.86
N ASN A 124 21.98 -47.30 -24.57
CA ASN A 124 21.94 -48.75 -24.40
C ASN A 124 21.60 -49.20 -22.96
N SER A 125 21.48 -48.28 -22.00
CA SER A 125 21.33 -48.58 -20.56
C SER A 125 20.06 -48.00 -19.93
N ILE A 126 19.22 -47.29 -20.69
CA ILE A 126 18.04 -46.58 -20.16
C ILE A 126 16.75 -47.40 -20.42
N PRO A 127 15.97 -47.77 -19.39
CA PRO A 127 14.69 -48.47 -19.55
C PRO A 127 13.62 -47.63 -20.25
N GLU A 128 12.84 -48.28 -21.11
CA GLU A 128 11.81 -47.65 -21.97
C GLU A 128 10.75 -46.77 -21.29
N PRO A 129 10.30 -47.04 -20.04
CA PRO A 129 9.39 -46.15 -19.31
C PRO A 129 9.97 -44.74 -19.09
N LEU A 130 11.29 -44.64 -18.88
CA LEU A 130 11.96 -43.38 -18.58
C LEU A 130 12.08 -42.49 -19.83
N ARG A 131 12.17 -43.10 -21.03
CA ARG A 131 12.16 -42.36 -22.31
C ARG A 131 10.82 -41.68 -22.58
N SER A 132 9.72 -42.36 -22.26
CA SER A 132 8.36 -41.83 -22.43
C SER A 132 8.09 -40.61 -21.55
N GLU A 133 8.50 -40.65 -20.29
CA GLU A 133 8.33 -39.51 -19.36
C GLU A 133 9.17 -38.31 -19.79
N ILE A 134 10.42 -38.55 -20.21
CA ILE A 134 11.29 -37.49 -20.73
C ILE A 134 10.63 -36.85 -21.97
N GLY A 135 10.15 -37.64 -22.93
CA GLY A 135 9.46 -37.11 -24.12
C GLY A 135 8.22 -36.27 -23.79
N GLY A 136 7.42 -36.67 -22.78
CA GLY A 136 6.26 -35.92 -22.32
C GLY A 136 6.62 -34.59 -21.65
N ILE A 137 7.69 -34.57 -20.85
CA ILE A 137 8.22 -33.35 -20.22
C ILE A 137 8.74 -32.38 -21.29
N LEU A 138 9.48 -32.89 -22.29
CA LEU A 138 9.99 -32.10 -23.40
C LEU A 138 8.86 -31.45 -24.22
N ALA A 139 7.78 -32.19 -24.49
CA ALA A 139 6.61 -31.67 -25.20
C ALA A 139 5.86 -30.59 -24.40
N ALA A 140 5.68 -30.78 -23.09
CA ALA A 140 5.06 -29.79 -22.21
C ALA A 140 5.88 -28.50 -22.13
N ILE A 141 7.21 -28.65 -22.10
CA ILE A 141 8.16 -27.54 -22.12
C ILE A 141 8.11 -26.78 -23.47
N GLY A 142 8.05 -27.48 -24.60
CA GLY A 142 7.88 -26.87 -25.93
C GLY A 142 6.59 -26.07 -26.04
N TRP A 143 5.48 -26.60 -25.52
CA TRP A 143 4.20 -25.88 -25.47
C TRP A 143 4.26 -24.60 -24.62
N ILE A 144 4.95 -24.64 -23.48
CA ILE A 144 5.15 -23.46 -22.63
C ILE A 144 5.99 -22.41 -23.37
N ILE A 145 7.01 -22.81 -24.12
CA ILE A 145 7.86 -21.92 -24.91
C ILE A 145 7.09 -21.21 -26.02
N ASP A 146 6.31 -21.96 -26.80
CA ASP A 146 5.56 -21.41 -27.93
C ASP A 146 4.48 -20.42 -27.46
N ASN A 147 3.98 -20.62 -26.25
CA ASN A 147 2.94 -19.78 -25.66
C ASN A 147 3.47 -18.74 -24.66
N LEU A 148 4.77 -18.76 -24.30
CA LEU A 148 5.35 -17.90 -23.25
C LEU A 148 5.14 -16.41 -23.53
N GLY A 149 5.36 -15.98 -24.78
CA GLY A 149 5.14 -14.60 -25.21
C GLY A 149 3.67 -14.18 -25.06
N ASN A 150 2.74 -15.04 -25.49
CA ASN A 150 1.30 -14.78 -25.36
C ASN A 150 0.82 -14.81 -23.90
N ILE A 151 1.38 -15.71 -23.08
CA ILE A 151 1.06 -15.83 -21.65
C ILE A 151 1.50 -14.56 -20.92
N VAL A 152 2.74 -14.12 -21.11
CA VAL A 152 3.28 -12.92 -20.45
C VAL A 152 2.55 -11.68 -20.94
N LEU A 153 2.38 -11.51 -22.26
CA LEU A 153 1.64 -10.37 -22.80
C LEU A 153 0.19 -10.38 -22.31
N SER A 154 -0.45 -11.55 -22.16
CA SER A 154 -1.81 -11.65 -21.62
C SER A 154 -1.87 -11.37 -20.11
N TYR A 155 -0.86 -11.76 -19.32
CA TYR A 155 -0.76 -11.37 -17.91
C TYR A 155 -0.46 -9.87 -17.74
N LEU A 156 0.35 -9.30 -18.62
CA LEU A 156 0.69 -7.88 -18.56
C LEU A 156 -0.47 -7.01 -19.03
N HIS A 157 -1.09 -7.34 -20.18
CA HIS A 157 -2.32 -6.70 -20.63
C HIS A 157 -3.48 -6.98 -19.67
N GLY A 158 -3.49 -8.13 -19.01
CA GLY A 158 -4.44 -8.46 -17.95
C GLY A 158 -4.20 -7.65 -16.68
N PHE A 159 -2.95 -7.40 -16.28
CA PHE A 159 -2.62 -6.55 -15.13
C PHE A 159 -2.88 -5.07 -15.43
N LEU A 160 -2.35 -4.56 -16.54
CA LEU A 160 -2.58 -3.19 -17.01
C LEU A 160 -4.06 -2.97 -17.33
N GLY A 161 -4.72 -3.97 -17.91
CA GLY A 161 -6.15 -3.98 -18.16
C GLY A 161 -6.96 -4.04 -16.88
N ARG A 162 -6.56 -4.80 -15.85
CA ARG A 162 -7.20 -4.77 -14.53
C ARG A 162 -6.94 -3.47 -13.79
N VAL A 163 -5.77 -2.84 -13.94
CA VAL A 163 -5.46 -1.52 -13.40
C VAL A 163 -6.25 -0.43 -14.13
N ALA A 164 -6.39 -0.52 -15.46
CA ALA A 164 -7.14 0.40 -16.30
C ALA A 164 -8.66 0.20 -16.14
N VAL A 165 -9.15 -1.03 -16.05
CA VAL A 165 -10.55 -1.36 -15.78
C VAL A 165 -10.89 -1.06 -14.32
N ALA A 166 -9.98 -1.25 -13.35
CA ALA A 166 -10.13 -0.70 -12.01
C ALA A 166 -10.10 0.84 -12.00
N ALA A 167 -9.34 1.46 -12.91
CA ALA A 167 -9.36 2.90 -13.13
C ALA A 167 -10.63 3.38 -13.87
N VAL A 168 -11.36 2.51 -14.58
CA VAL A 168 -12.61 2.80 -15.30
C VAL A 168 -13.85 2.44 -14.45
N HIS A 169 -13.77 1.50 -13.52
CA HIS A 169 -14.75 1.29 -12.43
C HIS A 169 -14.55 2.33 -11.30
N ALA A 170 -14.42 3.57 -11.72
CA ALA A 170 -13.63 4.62 -11.12
C ALA A 170 -14.29 5.35 -9.96
N PHE A 171 -15.58 5.13 -9.67
CA PHE A 171 -16.28 6.00 -8.73
C PHE A 171 -15.71 5.93 -7.31
N THR A 172 -15.32 4.75 -6.81
CA THR A 172 -14.78 4.61 -5.45
C THR A 172 -13.27 4.91 -5.39
N LEU A 173 -12.50 4.55 -6.43
CA LEU A 173 -11.05 4.76 -6.47
C LEU A 173 -10.65 6.19 -6.86
N VAL A 174 -11.36 6.86 -7.77
CA VAL A 174 -11.08 8.27 -8.12
C VAL A 174 -11.37 9.18 -6.93
N ILE A 175 -12.48 8.92 -6.22
CA ILE A 175 -12.76 9.59 -4.95
C ILE A 175 -11.60 9.31 -3.99
N GLY A 176 -11.17 8.06 -3.79
CA GLY A 176 -10.03 7.75 -2.93
C GLY A 176 -8.73 8.48 -3.33
N LEU A 177 -8.39 8.49 -4.61
CA LEU A 177 -7.16 9.10 -5.15
C LEU A 177 -7.12 10.62 -4.95
N ILE A 178 -8.27 11.29 -4.99
CA ILE A 178 -8.38 12.73 -4.74
C ILE A 178 -8.54 13.03 -3.25
N VAL A 179 -9.34 12.23 -2.53
CA VAL A 179 -9.63 12.41 -1.11
C VAL A 179 -8.39 12.18 -0.28
N VAL A 180 -7.56 11.17 -0.56
CA VAL A 180 -6.37 10.88 0.26
C VAL A 180 -5.40 12.06 0.30
N PRO A 181 -4.92 12.64 -0.82
CA PRO A 181 -4.04 13.80 -0.79
C PRO A 181 -4.65 15.00 -0.06
N ILE A 182 -5.94 15.27 -0.27
CA ILE A 182 -6.65 16.38 0.39
C ILE A 182 -6.75 16.13 1.90
N PHE A 183 -7.10 14.91 2.30
CA PHE A 183 -7.24 14.50 3.68
C PHE A 183 -5.90 14.56 4.41
N VAL A 184 -4.84 14.05 3.80
CA VAL A 184 -3.47 14.13 4.32
C VAL A 184 -3.03 15.58 4.46
N PHE A 185 -3.33 16.44 3.48
CA PHE A 185 -3.00 17.86 3.53
C PHE A 185 -3.69 18.54 4.72
N TYR A 186 -4.98 18.26 4.91
CA TYR A 186 -5.76 18.84 6.00
C TYR A 186 -5.25 18.36 7.37
N LEU A 187 -4.99 17.05 7.52
CA LEU A 187 -4.41 16.50 8.74
C LEU A 187 -3.01 17.07 9.03
N LEU A 188 -2.18 17.26 8.01
CA LEU A 188 -0.86 17.88 8.16
C LEU A 188 -0.94 19.37 8.49
N LYS A 189 -1.94 20.10 7.99
CA LYS A 189 -2.10 21.54 8.20
C LYS A 189 -2.74 21.89 9.54
N ASP A 190 -3.85 21.24 9.88
CA ASP A 190 -4.74 21.64 10.99
C ASP A 190 -4.84 20.55 12.08
N ARG A 191 -3.81 19.71 12.24
CA ARG A 191 -3.77 18.58 13.20
C ARG A 191 -4.30 18.88 14.62
N GLU A 192 -4.03 20.08 15.15
CA GLU A 192 -4.41 20.46 16.52
C GLU A 192 -5.90 20.71 16.60
N LYS A 193 -6.44 21.47 15.65
CA LYS A 193 -7.89 21.67 15.51
C LYS A 193 -8.62 20.36 15.27
N VAL A 194 -8.09 19.48 14.40
CA VAL A 194 -8.69 18.16 14.17
C VAL A 194 -8.74 17.33 15.46
N ARG A 195 -7.66 17.36 16.25
CA ARG A 195 -7.62 16.67 17.54
C ARG A 195 -8.64 17.25 18.52
N GLU A 196 -8.70 18.57 18.64
CA GLU A 196 -9.63 19.28 19.54
C GLU A 196 -11.08 19.02 19.14
N SER A 197 -11.42 19.21 17.87
CA SER A 197 -12.75 18.91 17.34
C SER A 197 -13.15 17.45 17.53
N PHE A 198 -12.20 16.50 17.44
CA PHE A 198 -12.49 15.09 17.73
C PHE A 198 -12.77 14.84 19.22
N VAL A 199 -12.05 15.53 20.11
CA VAL A 199 -12.28 15.44 21.57
C VAL A 199 -13.62 16.06 21.96
N ASP A 200 -14.00 17.16 21.31
CA ASP A 200 -15.25 17.90 21.59
C ASP A 200 -16.53 17.11 21.25
N ILE A 201 -16.43 16.05 20.45
CA ILE A 201 -17.54 15.12 20.18
C ILE A 201 -17.94 14.32 21.44
N PHE A 202 -17.00 14.16 22.38
CA PHE A 202 -17.22 13.38 23.60
C PHE A 202 -17.75 14.24 24.75
N PRO A 203 -18.59 13.66 25.64
CA PRO A 203 -19.05 14.35 26.85
C PRO A 203 -17.89 14.85 27.71
N ALA A 204 -18.06 16.03 28.33
CA ALA A 204 -17.03 16.73 29.11
C ALA A 204 -16.30 15.81 30.13
N ASP A 205 -17.04 14.96 30.83
CA ASP A 205 -16.50 14.01 31.84
C ASP A 205 -15.50 13.01 31.26
N SER A 206 -15.63 12.69 29.97
CA SER A 206 -14.80 11.71 29.26
C SER A 206 -13.69 12.32 28.42
N GLN A 207 -13.74 13.64 28.14
CA GLN A 207 -12.77 14.32 27.26
C GLN A 207 -11.32 14.14 27.74
N ILE A 208 -11.10 14.21 29.05
CA ILE A 208 -9.76 14.02 29.62
C ILE A 208 -9.21 12.62 29.30
N HIS A 209 -10.03 11.58 29.42
CA HIS A 209 -9.67 10.20 29.10
C HIS A 209 -9.36 10.04 27.61
N VAL A 210 -10.17 10.63 26.73
CA VAL A 210 -9.95 10.62 25.28
C VAL A 210 -8.62 11.27 24.91
N VAL A 211 -8.29 12.42 25.52
CA VAL A 211 -7.00 13.10 25.31
C VAL A 211 -5.82 12.21 25.71
N TYR A 212 -5.91 11.49 26.83
CA TYR A 212 -4.86 10.56 27.24
C TYR A 212 -4.69 9.39 26.24
N VAL A 213 -5.79 8.78 25.79
CA VAL A 213 -5.76 7.70 24.81
C VAL A 213 -5.15 8.18 23.48
N LEU A 214 -5.58 9.34 22.97
CA LEU A 214 -5.02 9.93 21.76
C LEU A 214 -3.52 10.22 21.88
N ARG A 215 -3.07 10.67 23.06
CA ARG A 215 -1.64 10.90 23.32
C ARG A 215 -0.85 9.59 23.28
N ILE A 216 -1.38 8.51 23.84
CA ILE A 216 -0.78 7.18 23.80
C ILE A 216 -0.71 6.68 22.35
N LEU A 217 -1.83 6.74 21.62
CA LEU A 217 -1.90 6.34 20.21
C LEU A 217 -0.89 7.10 19.36
N ASN A 218 -0.83 8.42 19.47
CA ASN A 218 0.12 9.24 18.73
C ASN A 218 1.59 8.89 19.07
N ARG A 219 1.88 8.51 20.32
CA ARG A 219 3.21 8.03 20.72
C ARG A 219 3.53 6.67 20.09
N VAL A 220 2.62 5.70 20.18
CA VAL A 220 2.81 4.33 19.68
C VAL A 220 2.88 4.30 18.16
N VAL A 221 1.86 4.86 17.48
CA VAL A 221 1.81 4.92 16.02
C VAL A 221 2.99 5.72 15.48
N GLY A 222 3.30 6.87 16.09
CA GLY A 222 4.44 7.67 15.69
C GLY A 222 5.78 6.94 15.86
N ALA A 223 5.96 6.17 16.94
CA ALA A 223 7.17 5.37 17.14
C ALA A 223 7.27 4.23 16.14
N TYR A 224 6.17 3.51 15.88
CA TYR A 224 6.11 2.44 14.90
C TYR A 224 6.45 2.92 13.49
N VAL A 225 5.83 4.02 13.03
CA VAL A 225 6.10 4.58 11.70
C VAL A 225 7.57 4.99 11.57
N ARG A 226 8.14 5.65 12.58
CA ARG A 226 9.57 6.00 12.57
C ARG A 226 10.47 4.76 12.52
N ALA A 227 10.15 3.72 13.28
CA ALA A 227 10.91 2.47 13.25
C ALA A 227 10.87 1.81 11.87
N GLN A 228 9.69 1.76 11.23
CA GLN A 228 9.55 1.21 9.88
C GLN A 228 10.32 2.02 8.82
N VAL A 229 10.30 3.36 8.94
CA VAL A 229 11.09 4.22 8.05
C VAL A 229 12.59 4.01 8.24
N THR A 230 13.06 3.91 9.49
CA THR A 230 14.47 3.61 9.77
C THR A 230 14.86 2.23 9.26
N LEU A 231 13.99 1.24 9.42
CA LEU A 231 14.21 -0.11 8.88
C LEU A 231 14.32 -0.07 7.35
N ALA A 232 13.37 0.59 6.67
CA ALA A 232 13.35 0.70 5.21
C ALA A 232 14.52 1.52 4.63
N ALA A 233 15.18 2.36 5.44
CA ALA A 233 16.36 3.12 5.01
C ALA A 233 17.68 2.33 5.19
N VAL A 234 17.69 1.30 6.05
CA VAL A 234 18.87 0.48 6.34
C VAL A 234 18.93 -0.77 5.46
N VAL A 235 17.78 -1.29 5.05
CA VAL A 235 17.63 -2.44 4.12
C VAL A 235 17.71 -1.95 2.68
#